data_AF-A0A8C1XVC5-F1
#
_entry.id   AF-A0A8C1XVC5-F1
#
_cell.length_a   1.000
_cell.length_b   1.000
_cell.length_c   1.000
_cell.angle_alpha   90.00
_cell.angle_beta   90.00
_cell.angle_gamma   90.00
#
_symmetry.space_group_name_H-M   'P 1'
#
loop_
_entity.id
_entity.type
_entity.pdbx_description
1 polymer ?
#
loop_
_entity_poly.entity_id
_entity_poly.type
_entity_poly.pdbx_seq_one_letter_code
_entity_poly.pdbx_strand_id
1 'polypeptide(L)'
;MDYFNNLLLLSVVLCAARTSADRTKTLDFDVKPGGVVQTFSAKLKKYKCTFTYQWQMSVGLSDDDQMFSCSVWRPQGKSYLFFTQFKAEIKGAKIEYATAYSQTAVGGQRDVALKEEEYNVSESSVTHREGKFHSELSKLTVIGRTRHDEL
;
A
#
# COMPACT_ATOMS: atom_id res chain seq x y z
N MET A 1 -46.16 13.53 28.12
CA MET A 1 -45.72 13.67 26.72
C MET A 1 -44.26 13.23 26.64
N ASP A 2 -43.92 12.01 27.09
CA ASP A 2 -42.53 11.72 27.49
C ASP A 2 -41.97 10.39 26.96
N TYR A 3 -42.64 9.75 26.00
CA TYR A 3 -42.17 8.49 25.40
C TYR A 3 -41.59 8.65 23.98
N PHE A 4 -41.83 9.79 23.32
CA PHE A 4 -41.44 9.96 21.92
C PHE A 4 -39.96 10.35 21.73
N ASN A 5 -39.31 10.88 22.77
CA ASN A 5 -37.95 11.42 22.67
C ASN A 5 -36.84 10.37 22.88
N ASN A 6 -37.15 9.24 23.52
CA ASN A 6 -36.17 8.17 23.78
C ASN A 6 -36.04 7.16 22.63
N LEU A 7 -37.01 7.09 21.72
CA LEU A 7 -36.96 6.18 20.58
C LEU A 7 -36.10 6.74 19.43
N LEU A 8 -36.01 8.08 19.30
CA LEU A 8 -35.20 8.72 18.27
C LEU A 8 -33.69 8.59 18.53
N LEU A 9 -33.27 8.63 19.80
CA LEU A 9 -31.86 8.56 20.19
C LEU A 9 -31.20 7.20 19.92
N LEU A 10 -31.97 6.10 19.89
CA LEU A 10 -31.42 4.77 19.57
C LEU A 10 -31.16 4.55 18.07
N SER A 11 -31.83 5.30 17.20
CA SER A 11 -31.72 5.10 15.74
C SER A 11 -30.51 5.79 15.10
N VAL A 12 -30.01 6.86 15.72
CA VAL A 12 -28.88 7.65 15.17
C VAL A 12 -27.52 6.98 15.42
N VAL A 13 -27.41 6.16 16.46
CA VAL A 13 -26.13 5.50 16.83
C VAL A 13 -25.76 4.37 15.85
N LEU A 14 -26.72 3.73 15.19
CA LEU A 14 -26.45 2.60 14.29
C LEU A 14 -25.92 2.99 12.90
N CYS A 15 -26.02 4.26 12.48
CA CYS A 15 -25.60 4.68 11.14
C CYS A 15 -24.12 5.07 11.03
N ALA A 16 -23.44 5.40 12.15
CA ALA A 16 -22.06 5.88 12.10
C ALA A 16 -21.01 4.77 11.88
N ALA A 17 -21.38 3.49 12.00
CA ALA A 17 -20.42 2.39 11.93
C ALA A 17 -20.21 1.80 10.52
N ARG A 18 -20.89 2.29 9.47
CA ARG A 18 -20.88 1.64 8.15
C ARG A 18 -19.92 2.22 7.10
N THR A 19 -19.17 3.28 7.39
CA THR A 19 -18.40 4.01 6.38
C THR A 19 -16.92 3.66 6.28
N SER A 20 -16.40 2.76 7.12
CA SER A 20 -14.97 2.41 7.13
C SER A 20 -14.58 1.27 6.16
N ALA A 21 -15.50 0.36 5.84
CA ALA A 21 -15.16 -0.89 5.13
C ALA A 21 -14.85 -0.70 3.63
N ASP A 22 -15.27 0.42 3.02
CA ASP A 22 -15.22 0.63 1.57
C ASP A 22 -14.06 1.54 1.10
N ARG A 23 -13.24 2.01 2.05
CA ARG A 23 -12.07 2.88 1.77
C ARG A 23 -10.74 2.15 1.77
N THR A 24 -10.68 0.97 2.38
CA THR A 24 -9.45 0.19 2.52
C THR A 24 -9.75 -1.26 2.20
N LYS A 25 -8.93 -1.88 1.34
CA LYS A 25 -9.04 -3.31 1.02
C LYS A 25 -7.73 -3.99 1.35
N THR A 26 -7.75 -4.89 2.33
CA THR A 26 -6.62 -5.75 2.70
C THR A 26 -6.85 -7.13 2.13
N LEU A 27 -5.84 -7.70 1.49
CA LEU A 27 -5.87 -9.05 0.94
C LEU A 27 -4.64 -9.79 1.42
N ASP A 28 -4.84 -11.02 1.88
CA ASP A 28 -3.77 -11.95 2.19
C ASP A 28 -3.63 -12.94 1.03
N PHE A 29 -2.39 -13.25 0.66
CA PHE A 29 -2.08 -14.18 -0.42
C PHE A 29 -1.00 -15.15 0.04
N ASP A 30 -1.10 -16.42 -0.35
CA ASP A 30 -0.09 -17.45 -0.11
C ASP A 30 0.83 -17.63 -1.33
N VAL A 31 2.14 -17.74 -1.10
CA VAL A 31 3.13 -17.98 -2.18
C VAL A 31 3.74 -19.36 -2.06
N LYS A 32 3.89 -19.99 -3.23
CA LYS A 32 4.66 -21.22 -3.40
C LYS A 32 6.08 -20.90 -3.87
N PRO A 33 7.14 -21.45 -3.26
CA PRO A 33 8.52 -21.27 -3.72
C PRO A 33 8.73 -21.89 -5.11
N GLY A 34 9.63 -21.30 -5.92
CA GLY A 34 9.97 -21.85 -7.25
C GLY A 34 10.34 -20.86 -8.36
N GLY A 35 10.53 -19.57 -8.08
CA GLY A 35 11.02 -18.61 -9.09
C GLY A 35 10.00 -18.21 -10.18
N VAL A 36 8.74 -18.61 -10.05
CA VAL A 36 7.67 -18.21 -10.96
C VAL A 36 7.06 -16.87 -10.50
N VAL A 37 7.06 -15.89 -11.40
CA VAL A 37 6.42 -14.58 -11.21
C VAL A 37 4.93 -14.77 -11.00
N GLN A 38 4.45 -14.61 -9.76
CA GLN A 38 3.03 -14.74 -9.41
C GLN A 38 2.41 -13.37 -9.15
N THR A 39 1.56 -12.92 -10.07
CA THR A 39 0.92 -11.60 -10.05
C THR A 39 -0.40 -11.63 -9.29
N PHE A 40 -0.50 -10.84 -8.22
CA PHE A 40 -1.72 -10.58 -7.45
C PHE A 40 -2.26 -9.20 -7.80
N SER A 41 -3.57 -9.04 -7.87
CA SER A 41 -4.22 -7.77 -8.21
C SER A 41 -5.34 -7.45 -7.23
N ALA A 42 -5.28 -6.27 -6.62
CA ALA A 42 -6.36 -5.71 -5.82
C ALA A 42 -7.02 -4.58 -6.60
N LYS A 43 -8.35 -4.59 -6.66
CA LYS A 43 -9.15 -3.51 -7.25
C LYS A 43 -10.03 -2.87 -6.16
N LEU A 44 -9.99 -1.55 -6.09
CA LEU A 44 -10.88 -0.72 -5.28
C LEU A 44 -11.44 0.40 -6.17
N LYS A 45 -12.75 0.39 -6.42
CA LYS A 45 -13.42 1.28 -7.40
C LYS A 45 -12.72 1.25 -8.78
N LYS A 46 -12.22 2.39 -9.26
CA LYS A 46 -11.50 2.53 -10.54
C LYS A 46 -9.99 2.23 -10.45
N TYR A 47 -9.46 2.05 -9.25
CA TYR A 47 -8.03 1.88 -9.01
C TYR A 47 -7.66 0.40 -8.89
N LYS A 48 -6.57 0.01 -9.55
CA LYS A 48 -6.03 -1.35 -9.52
C LYS A 48 -4.57 -1.28 -9.10
N CYS A 49 -4.23 -1.98 -8.03
CA CYS A 49 -2.84 -2.21 -7.66
C CYS A 49 -2.48 -3.66 -7.95
N THR A 50 -1.33 -3.86 -8.60
CA THR A 50 -0.87 -5.17 -9.04
C THR A 50 0.49 -5.39 -8.43
N PHE A 51 0.62 -6.43 -7.60
CA PHE A 51 1.86 -6.76 -6.92
C PHE A 51 2.18 -8.24 -7.10
N THR A 52 3.44 -8.57 -7.23
CA THR A 52 3.89 -9.96 -7.41
C THR A 52 4.59 -10.39 -6.12
N TYR A 53 4.16 -11.51 -5.49
CA TYR A 53 4.67 -12.16 -4.25
C TYR A 53 3.95 -11.87 -2.88
N GLN A 54 4.27 -12.67 -1.84
CA GLN A 54 3.56 -12.86 -0.54
C GLN A 54 3.66 -11.67 0.42
N TRP A 55 3.05 -10.57 0.02
CA TRP A 55 3.18 -9.30 0.72
C TRP A 55 1.80 -8.73 0.94
N GLN A 56 1.65 -8.00 2.04
CA GLN A 56 0.47 -7.20 2.27
C GLN A 56 0.61 -5.90 1.50
N MET A 57 -0.51 -5.43 0.97
CA MET A 57 -0.59 -4.20 0.21
C MET A 57 -1.77 -3.40 0.73
N SER A 58 -1.52 -2.14 1.04
CA SER A 58 -2.56 -1.15 1.33
C SER A 58 -2.47 -0.02 0.32
N VAL A 59 -3.64 0.38 -0.17
CA VAL A 59 -3.80 1.58 -0.97
C VAL A 59 -4.83 2.47 -0.31
N GLY A 60 -4.62 3.78 -0.37
CA GLY A 60 -5.51 4.76 0.27
C GLY A 60 -5.47 6.10 -0.46
N LEU A 61 -6.53 6.88 -0.24
CA LEU A 61 -6.59 8.29 -0.63
C LEU A 61 -6.57 9.14 0.65
N SER A 62 -6.03 10.34 0.58
CA SER A 62 -6.17 11.35 1.64
C SER A 62 -7.61 11.83 1.76
N ASP A 63 -7.96 12.47 2.88
CA ASP A 63 -9.33 12.94 3.14
C ASP A 63 -9.83 13.98 2.12
N ASP A 64 -8.92 14.68 1.47
CA ASP A 64 -9.17 15.67 0.41
C ASP A 64 -9.03 15.10 -1.01
N ASP A 65 -8.83 13.78 -1.14
CA ASP A 65 -8.58 13.06 -2.39
C ASP A 65 -7.38 13.57 -3.22
N GLN A 66 -6.52 14.42 -2.66
CA GLN A 66 -5.35 15.00 -3.36
C GLN A 66 -4.13 14.06 -3.41
N MET A 67 -4.07 13.07 -2.52
CA MET A 67 -2.93 12.16 -2.41
C MET A 67 -3.39 10.70 -2.46
N PHE A 68 -2.72 9.92 -3.29
CA PHE A 68 -2.84 8.46 -3.34
C PHE A 68 -1.61 7.83 -2.68
N SER A 69 -1.83 6.94 -1.74
CA SER A 69 -0.79 6.15 -1.08
C SER A 69 -0.90 4.69 -1.49
N CYS A 70 0.24 4.07 -1.79
CA CYS A 70 0.41 2.65 -2.05
C CYS A 70 1.56 2.13 -1.20
N SER A 71 1.27 1.30 -0.23
CA SER A 71 2.26 0.66 0.65
C SER A 71 2.22 -0.84 0.46
N VAL A 72 3.37 -1.46 0.26
CA VAL A 72 3.53 -2.91 0.18
C VAL A 72 4.57 -3.34 1.20
N TRP A 73 4.27 -4.31 2.06
CA TRP A 73 5.19 -4.75 3.10
C TRP A 73 5.04 -6.23 3.45
N ARG A 74 6.07 -6.77 4.08
CA ARG A 74 6.03 -8.10 4.70
C ARG A 74 5.53 -7.99 6.15
N PRO A 75 4.49 -8.72 6.58
CA PRO A 75 3.96 -8.64 7.95
C PRO A 75 4.99 -9.00 9.04
N GLN A 76 5.93 -9.89 8.71
CA GLN A 76 7.01 -10.32 9.60
C GLN A 76 8.23 -9.38 9.58
N GLY A 77 8.19 -8.32 8.78
CA GLY A 77 9.15 -7.19 8.77
C GLY A 77 10.57 -7.41 8.26
N LYS A 78 11.09 -8.64 8.21
CA LYS A 78 12.32 -8.97 7.48
C LYS A 78 12.04 -9.98 6.40
N SER A 79 12.29 -9.70 5.13
CA SER A 79 12.15 -10.71 4.08
C SER A 79 13.22 -11.80 4.18
N TYR A 80 12.81 -13.07 4.16
CA TYR A 80 13.72 -14.20 3.92
C TYR A 80 13.99 -14.43 2.42
N LEU A 81 13.28 -13.70 1.55
CA LEU A 81 13.43 -13.76 0.11
C LEU A 81 14.46 -12.72 -0.34
N PHE A 82 15.39 -13.17 -1.18
CA PHE A 82 16.30 -12.31 -1.94
C PHE A 82 15.63 -11.92 -3.26
N PHE A 83 15.35 -10.64 -3.43
CA PHE A 83 14.73 -10.09 -4.64
C PHE A 83 15.79 -9.80 -5.69
N THR A 84 15.75 -10.46 -6.83
CA THR A 84 16.59 -10.06 -7.96
C THR A 84 16.12 -8.77 -8.62
N GLN A 85 14.82 -8.49 -8.54
CA GLN A 85 14.18 -7.31 -9.12
C GLN A 85 12.89 -6.94 -8.39
N PHE A 86 12.59 -5.64 -8.32
CA PHE A 86 11.27 -5.15 -7.95
C PHE A 86 10.84 -3.97 -8.83
N LYS A 87 9.52 -3.81 -8.96
CA LYS A 87 8.86 -2.70 -9.63
C LYS A 87 7.49 -2.45 -8.99
N ALA A 88 7.21 -1.20 -8.63
CA ALA A 88 5.89 -0.72 -8.26
C ALA A 88 5.45 0.37 -9.23
N GLU A 89 4.19 0.37 -9.63
CA GLU A 89 3.61 1.37 -10.52
C GLU A 89 2.31 1.90 -9.93
N ILE A 90 2.14 3.23 -9.96
CA ILE A 90 0.89 3.89 -9.63
C ILE A 90 0.26 4.46 -10.91
N LYS A 91 -1.08 4.43 -10.99
CA LYS A 91 -1.84 5.00 -12.11
C LYS A 91 -2.85 6.01 -11.60
N GLY A 92 -3.05 7.10 -12.34
CA GLY A 92 -3.98 8.18 -11.96
C GLY A 92 -3.42 9.17 -10.93
N ALA A 93 -2.14 9.04 -10.58
CA ALA A 93 -1.41 9.98 -9.73
C ALA A 93 0.05 10.06 -10.20
N LYS A 94 0.72 11.19 -9.95
CA LYS A 94 2.16 11.37 -10.19
C LYS A 94 2.90 11.20 -8.88
N ILE A 95 3.94 10.35 -8.86
CA ILE A 95 4.74 10.09 -7.65
C ILE A 95 5.36 11.40 -7.17
N GLU A 96 5.13 11.72 -5.90
CA GLU A 96 5.83 12.80 -5.19
C GLU A 96 6.89 12.26 -4.24
N TYR A 97 6.60 11.11 -3.64
CA TYR A 97 7.46 10.53 -2.62
C TYR A 97 7.45 9.02 -2.69
N ALA A 98 8.62 8.41 -2.52
CA ALA A 98 8.75 6.96 -2.41
C ALA A 98 9.84 6.61 -1.40
N THR A 99 9.58 5.62 -0.56
CA THR A 99 10.56 5.06 0.37
C THR A 99 10.52 3.56 0.36
N ALA A 100 11.70 2.95 0.41
CA ALA A 100 11.86 1.52 0.44
C ALA A 100 12.73 1.13 1.63
N TYR A 101 12.48 -0.03 2.20
CA TYR A 101 13.15 -0.53 3.40
C TYR A 101 13.59 -1.97 3.19
N SER A 102 14.81 -2.30 3.58
CA SER A 102 15.30 -3.68 3.62
C SER A 102 14.78 -4.43 4.85
N GLN A 103 14.45 -3.70 5.92
CA GLN A 103 13.90 -4.23 7.16
C GLN A 103 12.89 -3.24 7.76
N THR A 104 11.81 -3.74 8.36
CA THR A 104 10.84 -2.93 9.10
C THR A 104 10.79 -3.28 10.60
N ALA A 105 10.33 -2.35 11.41
CA ALA A 105 10.28 -2.39 12.88
C ALA A 105 9.22 -3.33 13.49
N VAL A 106 9.13 -4.55 12.96
CA VAL A 106 8.28 -5.61 13.54
C VAL A 106 9.10 -6.35 14.61
N GLY A 107 8.53 -6.56 15.79
CA GLY A 107 9.15 -7.36 16.85
C GLY A 107 10.35 -6.70 17.54
N GLY A 108 10.36 -5.36 17.69
CA GLY A 108 11.43 -4.64 18.42
C GLY A 108 12.68 -4.30 17.60
N GLN A 109 12.66 -4.59 16.30
CA GLN A 109 13.69 -4.17 15.35
C GLN A 109 13.52 -2.70 14.94
N ARG A 110 14.57 -2.08 14.40
CA ARG A 110 14.48 -0.75 13.76
C ARG A 110 14.25 -0.89 12.26
N ASP A 111 13.60 0.11 11.68
CA ASP A 111 13.51 0.27 10.23
C ASP A 111 14.91 0.50 9.65
N VAL A 112 15.22 -0.17 8.54
CA VAL A 112 16.43 0.05 7.75
C VAL A 112 15.99 0.47 6.36
N ALA A 113 16.16 1.75 6.04
CA ALA A 113 15.85 2.29 4.73
C ALA A 113 16.86 1.79 3.69
N LEU A 114 16.38 1.48 2.49
CA LEU A 114 17.24 1.30 1.33
C LEU A 114 17.87 2.63 0.96
N LYS A 115 19.10 2.57 0.48
CA LYS A 115 19.79 3.78 0.02
C LYS A 115 19.20 4.25 -1.31
N GLU A 116 19.27 5.54 -1.57
CA GLU A 116 18.72 6.13 -2.80
C GLU A 116 19.38 5.54 -4.05
N GLU A 117 20.64 5.09 -3.98
CA GLU A 117 21.30 4.44 -5.10
C GLU A 117 20.77 3.04 -5.44
N GLU A 118 19.98 2.42 -4.58
CA GLU A 118 19.49 1.05 -4.75
C GLU A 118 18.22 0.98 -5.60
N TYR A 119 17.58 2.11 -5.88
CA TYR A 119 16.35 2.17 -6.65
C TYR A 119 16.24 3.47 -7.46
N ASN A 120 15.29 3.49 -8.39
CA ASN A 120 14.97 4.63 -9.22
C ASN A 120 13.49 4.97 -9.04
N VAL A 121 13.19 6.25 -8.98
CA VAL A 121 11.82 6.79 -8.92
C VAL A 121 11.57 7.56 -10.21
N SER A 122 10.53 7.16 -10.95
CA SER A 122 10.01 7.88 -12.11
C SER A 122 8.71 8.59 -11.75
N GLU A 123 8.07 9.26 -12.72
CA GLU A 123 6.78 9.92 -12.49
C GLU A 123 5.67 8.97 -12.05
N SER A 124 5.76 7.68 -12.36
CA SER A 124 4.70 6.70 -12.10
C SER A 124 5.19 5.34 -11.61
N SER A 125 6.51 5.13 -11.52
CA SER A 125 7.08 3.84 -11.11
C SER A 125 8.26 3.97 -10.17
N VAL A 126 8.41 3.00 -9.28
CA VAL A 126 9.62 2.79 -8.49
C VAL A 126 10.21 1.43 -8.88
N THR A 127 11.48 1.39 -9.26
CA THR A 127 12.17 0.16 -9.69
C THR A 127 13.49 0.01 -8.98
N HIS A 128 13.93 -1.22 -8.73
CA HIS A 128 15.31 -1.47 -8.30
C HIS A 128 16.34 -0.91 -9.30
N ARG A 129 17.56 -0.63 -8.82
CA ARG A 129 18.72 -0.33 -9.67
C ARG A 129 19.61 -1.56 -9.77
N GLU A 130 19.81 -2.03 -10.99
CA GLU A 130 20.64 -3.19 -11.29
C GLU A 130 22.08 -3.00 -10.78
N GLY A 131 22.64 -4.04 -10.15
CA GLY A 131 23.99 -4.03 -9.58
C GLY A 131 24.17 -3.17 -8.32
N LYS A 132 23.14 -2.45 -7.85
CA LYS A 132 23.18 -1.65 -6.62
C LYS A 132 22.23 -2.15 -5.54
N PHE A 133 21.09 -2.71 -5.95
CA PHE A 133 20.12 -3.28 -5.03
C PHE A 133 20.64 -4.57 -4.39
N HIS A 134 20.74 -4.61 -3.05
CA HIS A 134 21.29 -5.76 -2.32
C HIS A 134 20.30 -6.92 -2.14
N SER A 135 19.25 -6.97 -2.97
CA SER A 135 18.22 -8.01 -2.93
C SER A 135 17.36 -8.06 -1.65
N GLU A 136 17.49 -7.08 -0.77
CA GLU A 136 16.72 -7.00 0.47
C GLU A 136 15.60 -5.95 0.35
N LEU A 137 14.36 -6.40 0.30
CA LEU A 137 13.19 -5.53 0.39
C LEU A 137 12.26 -6.12 1.45
N SER A 138 11.73 -5.28 2.34
CA SER A 138 10.70 -5.64 3.32
C SER A 138 9.49 -4.68 3.32
N LYS A 139 9.67 -3.44 2.85
CA LYS A 139 8.57 -2.48 2.66
C LYS A 139 8.88 -1.49 1.55
N LEU A 140 7.85 -1.09 0.82
CA LEU A 140 7.87 -0.01 -0.17
C LEU A 140 6.62 0.84 0.02
N THR A 141 6.79 2.13 0.24
CA THR A 141 5.73 3.13 0.32
C THR A 141 5.87 4.08 -0.86
N VAL A 142 4.79 4.32 -1.58
CA VAL A 142 4.73 5.27 -2.69
C VAL A 142 3.54 6.21 -2.46
N ILE A 143 3.80 7.50 -2.49
CA ILE A 143 2.80 8.56 -2.39
C ILE A 143 2.82 9.34 -3.69
N GLY A 144 1.66 9.46 -4.33
CA GLY A 144 1.48 10.26 -5.53
C GLY A 144 0.39 11.30 -5.37
N ARG A 145 0.58 12.45 -5.99
CA ARG A 145 -0.45 13.49 -6.10
C ARG A 145 -1.45 13.10 -7.18
N THR A 146 -2.74 13.11 -6.84
CA THR A 146 -3.81 12.89 -7.80
C THR A 146 -3.92 14.13 -8.70
N ARG A 147 -4.25 13.94 -9.98
CA ARG A 147 -4.63 15.06 -10.83
C ARG A 147 -6.13 15.29 -10.62
N HIS A 148 -6.52 16.46 -10.14
CA HIS A 148 -7.90 16.91 -10.27
C HIS A 148 -8.14 17.21 -11.75
N ASP A 149 -8.72 16.25 -12.48
CA ASP A 149 -9.42 16.59 -13.72
C ASP A 149 -10.78 17.15 -13.29
N GLU A 150 -10.85 18.48 -13.19
CA GLU A 150 -12.13 19.18 -13.25
C GLU A 150 -12.65 19.05 -14.68
N LEU A 151 -13.49 18.03 -14.92
CA LEU A 151 -14.28 17.86 -16.13
C LEU A 151 -15.64 18.56 -15.97
#